data_AF-A0A8I1IFJ1-F1
#
_entry.id   AF-A0A8I1IFJ1-F1
#
_cell.length_a   1.000
_cell.length_b   1.000
_cell.length_c   1.000
_cell.angle_alpha   90.00
_cell.angle_beta   90.00
_cell.angle_gamma   90.00
#
_symmetry.space_group_name_H-M   'P 1'
#
loop_
_entity.id
_entity.type
_entity.pdbx_description
1 polymer ?
#
loop_
_entity_poly.entity_id
_entity_poly.type
_entity_poly.pdbx_seq_one_letter_code
_entity_poly.pdbx_strand_id
1 'polypeptide(L)'
;MPDRHLSVCLPDPLFRAARDIAGRRGQPLERLIVDALNVEVARAYRKARSPVRADERYVAMLRARFARAFAMARDWRDLQDRLAADGAELREAGGGLALFCLRSGERLCKASDMGASLRQLSIRFCAPFPGPPPRAPVPDRVEEDIELFEPF
;
A
#
# COMPACT_ATOMS: atom_id res chain seq x y z
N MET A 1 5.65 21.17 -8.97
CA MET A 1 5.25 19.76 -8.69
C MET A 1 4.33 19.80 -7.48
N PRO A 2 3.16 19.16 -7.49
CA PRO A 2 2.27 19.18 -6.33
C PRO A 2 2.89 18.41 -5.17
N ASP A 3 2.87 19.00 -3.97
CA ASP A 3 3.28 18.32 -2.74
C ASP A 3 2.29 17.21 -2.41
N ARG A 4 2.82 15.99 -2.22
CA ARG A 4 2.04 14.80 -1.87
C ARG A 4 2.37 14.38 -0.45
N HIS A 5 1.34 14.24 0.38
CA HIS A 5 1.49 13.85 1.78
C HIS A 5 1.15 12.36 1.97
N LEU A 6 2.04 11.63 2.65
CA LEU A 6 1.87 10.22 3.02
C LEU A 6 2.06 10.09 4.54
N SER A 7 1.15 9.37 5.21
CA SER A 7 1.27 9.02 6.62
C SER A 7 1.70 7.55 6.78
N VAL A 8 2.81 7.30 7.47
CA VAL A 8 3.35 5.96 7.73
C VAL A 8 3.37 5.65 9.22
N CYS A 9 3.02 4.42 9.59
CA CYS A 9 3.18 3.94 10.96
C CYS A 9 4.52 3.24 11.10
N LEU A 10 5.40 3.77 11.93
CA LEU A 10 6.69 3.17 12.24
C LEU A 10 6.59 2.50 13.62
N PRO A 11 7.09 1.26 13.79
CA PRO A 11 7.24 0.69 15.12
C PRO A 11 8.05 1.63 16.02
N ASP A 12 7.67 1.75 17.29
CA ASP A 12 8.28 2.66 18.28
C ASP A 12 9.82 2.60 18.29
N PRO A 13 10.46 1.41 18.28
CA PRO A 13 11.92 1.31 18.24
C PRO A 13 12.54 1.95 16.98
N LEU A 14 11.88 1.80 15.82
CA LEU A 14 12.35 2.37 14.56
C LEU A 14 12.17 3.89 14.53
N PHE A 15 11.05 4.39 15.04
CA PHE A 15 10.80 5.83 15.15
C PHE A 15 11.84 6.51 16.05
N ARG A 16 12.13 5.93 17.22
CA ARG A 16 13.16 6.42 18.15
C ARG A 16 14.54 6.42 17.50
N ALA A 17 14.94 5.30 16.90
CA ALA A 17 16.23 5.20 16.22
C ALA A 17 16.38 6.23 15.09
N ALA A 18 15.31 6.45 14.30
CA ALA A 18 15.31 7.46 13.25
C ALA A 18 15.43 8.89 13.80
N ARG A 19 14.72 9.21 14.90
CA ARG A 19 14.85 10.49 15.59
C ARG A 19 16.26 10.71 16.14
N ASP A 20 16.88 9.71 16.72
CA ASP A 20 18.25 9.81 17.26
C ASP A 20 19.28 10.05 16.16
N ILE A 21 19.10 9.43 14.99
CA ILE A 21 19.95 9.66 13.82
C ILE A 21 19.74 11.07 13.27
N ALA A 22 18.49 11.51 13.16
CA ALA A 22 18.15 12.85 12.69
C ALA A 22 18.77 13.92 13.60
N GLY A 23 18.62 13.76 14.92
CA GLY A 23 19.21 14.62 15.93
C GLY A 23 20.74 14.68 15.86
N ARG A 24 21.42 13.54 15.72
CA ARG A 24 22.88 13.49 15.53
C ARG A 24 23.36 14.17 14.26
N ARG A 25 22.51 14.23 13.23
CA ARG A 25 22.79 14.89 11.95
C ARG A 25 22.32 16.34 11.89
N GLY A 26 21.74 16.87 12.98
CA GLY A 26 21.23 18.24 13.03
C GLY A 26 20.12 18.53 12.02
N GLN A 27 19.38 17.50 11.59
CA GLN A 27 18.34 17.64 10.58
C GLN A 27 16.98 17.17 11.13
N PRO A 28 15.86 17.69 10.60
CA PRO A 28 14.55 17.22 11.00
C PRO A 28 14.28 15.81 10.45
N LEU A 29 13.37 15.08 11.09
CA LEU A 29 13.09 13.67 10.76
C LEU A 29 12.56 13.52 9.33
N GLU A 30 11.71 14.44 8.88
CA GLU A 30 11.20 14.48 7.51
C GLU A 30 12.33 14.56 6.49
N ARG A 31 13.37 15.36 6.76
CA ARG A 31 14.52 15.48 5.85
C ARG A 31 15.30 14.18 5.79
N LEU A 32 15.52 13.53 6.94
CA LEU A 32 16.17 12.23 6.99
C LEU A 32 15.39 11.18 6.17
N ILE A 33 14.06 11.18 6.26
CA ILE A 33 13.20 10.28 5.51
C ILE A 33 13.29 10.56 4.01
N VAL A 34 13.20 11.82 3.60
CA VAL A 34 13.34 12.23 2.19
C VAL A 34 14.71 11.82 1.65
N ASP A 35 15.78 12.05 2.39
CA ASP A 35 17.15 11.68 1.97
C ASP A 35 17.29 10.15 1.86
N ALA A 36 16.76 9.39 2.83
CA ALA A 36 16.77 7.93 2.78
C ALA A 36 15.98 7.38 1.58
N LEU A 37 14.82 7.95 1.29
CA LEU A 37 14.02 7.61 0.12
C LEU A 37 14.77 7.94 -1.18
N ASN A 38 15.37 9.13 -1.29
CA ASN A 38 16.17 9.51 -2.46
C ASN A 38 17.34 8.54 -2.70
N VAL A 39 18.03 8.13 -1.63
CA VAL A 39 19.11 7.13 -1.72
C VAL A 39 18.58 5.78 -2.20
N GLU A 40 17.47 5.30 -1.64
CA GLU A 40 16.92 4.00 -2.04
C GLU A 40 16.34 4.04 -3.46
N VAL A 41 15.70 5.13 -3.86
CA VAL A 41 15.22 5.36 -5.23
C VAL A 41 16.41 5.38 -6.20
N ALA A 42 17.46 6.15 -5.92
CA ALA A 42 18.65 6.18 -6.76
C ALA A 42 19.37 4.82 -6.82
N ARG A 43 19.36 4.06 -5.72
CA ARG A 43 19.90 2.70 -5.64
C ARG A 43 19.05 1.72 -6.45
N ALA A 44 17.73 1.84 -6.37
CA ALA A 44 16.79 1.04 -7.14
C ALA A 44 17.00 1.29 -8.62
N TYR A 45 17.04 2.54 -9.08
CA TYR A 45 17.33 2.89 -10.48
C TYR A 45 18.72 2.45 -10.94
N ARG A 46 19.75 2.52 -10.09
CA ARG A 46 21.10 2.01 -10.44
C ARG A 46 21.17 0.48 -10.51
N LYS A 47 20.43 -0.25 -9.68
CA LYS A 47 20.37 -1.73 -9.71
C LYS A 47 19.36 -2.27 -10.72
N ALA A 48 18.35 -1.48 -11.07
CA ALA A 48 17.28 -1.85 -11.98
C ALA A 48 17.60 -1.33 -13.38
N ARG A 49 18.26 -2.19 -14.17
CA ARG A 49 18.21 -2.08 -15.64
C ARG A 49 16.79 -2.33 -16.21
N SER A 50 15.75 -2.48 -15.37
CA SER A 50 14.33 -2.52 -15.78
C SER A 50 13.39 -2.27 -14.58
N PRO A 51 12.40 -1.37 -14.69
CA PRO A 51 11.35 -1.10 -13.69
C PRO A 51 10.64 -2.36 -13.16
N VAL A 52 10.49 -3.37 -14.02
CA VAL A 52 9.87 -4.67 -13.71
C VAL A 52 10.50 -5.33 -12.47
N ARG A 53 11.82 -5.20 -12.29
CA ARG A 53 12.53 -5.81 -11.14
C ARG A 53 12.28 -5.09 -9.81
N ALA A 54 11.95 -3.80 -9.83
CA ALA A 54 11.65 -3.05 -8.61
C ALA A 54 10.26 -3.44 -8.08
N ASP A 55 9.28 -3.53 -8.98
CA ASP A 55 7.93 -4.01 -8.67
C ASP A 55 7.96 -5.46 -8.15
N GLU A 56 8.74 -6.35 -8.78
CA GLU A 56 8.91 -7.73 -8.31
C GLU A 56 9.48 -7.81 -6.88
N ARG A 57 10.45 -6.95 -6.52
CA ARG A 57 11.03 -6.93 -5.17
C ARG A 57 10.03 -6.42 -4.13
N TYR A 58 9.25 -5.40 -4.49
CA TYR A 58 8.20 -4.87 -3.64
C TYR A 58 7.11 -5.94 -3.41
N VAL A 59 6.67 -6.61 -4.47
CA VAL A 59 5.74 -7.74 -4.38
C VAL A 59 6.31 -8.89 -3.54
N ALA A 60 7.60 -9.22 -3.69
CA ALA A 60 8.23 -10.27 -2.89
C ALA A 60 8.24 -9.94 -1.39
N MET A 61 8.45 -8.67 -1.03
CA MET A 61 8.36 -8.20 0.36
C MET A 61 6.94 -8.31 0.90
N LEU A 62 5.93 -7.86 0.13
CA LEU A 62 4.54 -8.00 0.51
C LEU A 62 4.19 -9.48 0.70
N ARG A 63 4.60 -10.34 -0.23
CA ARG A 63 4.38 -11.79 -0.15
C ARG A 63 4.98 -12.37 1.13
N ALA A 64 6.23 -12.04 1.45
CA ALA A 64 6.88 -12.50 2.69
C ALA A 64 6.10 -12.06 3.94
N ARG A 65 5.55 -10.84 3.94
CA ARG A 65 4.75 -10.30 5.04
C ARG A 65 3.41 -11.03 5.21
N PHE A 66 2.62 -11.13 4.15
CA PHE A 66 1.23 -11.60 4.25
C PHE A 66 1.05 -13.09 3.96
N ALA A 67 2.09 -13.82 3.53
CA ALA A 67 1.99 -15.25 3.20
C ALA A 67 1.34 -16.05 4.33
N ARG A 68 1.68 -15.76 5.60
CA ARG A 68 1.09 -16.44 6.75
C ARG A 68 -0.41 -16.17 6.89
N ALA A 69 -0.86 -14.95 6.64
CA ALA A 69 -2.28 -14.60 6.67
C ALA A 69 -3.07 -15.41 5.63
N PHE A 70 -2.59 -15.45 4.38
CA PHE A 70 -3.20 -16.24 3.30
C PHE A 70 -3.15 -17.76 3.58
N ALA A 71 -2.06 -18.26 4.16
CA ALA A 71 -1.92 -19.68 4.47
C ALA A 71 -2.82 -20.12 5.62
N MET A 72 -2.96 -19.31 6.68
CA MET A 72 -3.64 -19.72 7.92
C MET A 72 -5.11 -19.32 8.02
N ALA A 73 -5.58 -18.38 7.19
CA ALA A 73 -6.98 -17.95 7.24
C ALA A 73 -7.94 -19.11 6.97
N ARG A 74 -9.01 -19.20 7.76
CA ARG A 74 -10.03 -20.26 7.65
C ARG A 74 -11.21 -19.85 6.79
N ASP A 75 -11.49 -18.56 6.73
CA ASP A 75 -12.58 -17.96 5.97
C ASP A 75 -12.22 -16.51 5.59
N TRP A 76 -13.13 -15.84 4.89
CA TRP A 76 -12.94 -14.45 4.44
C TRP A 76 -12.78 -13.45 5.58
N ARG A 77 -13.50 -13.65 6.69
CA ARG A 77 -13.44 -12.73 7.84
C ARG A 77 -12.11 -12.88 8.56
N ASP A 78 -11.68 -14.11 8.83
CA ASP A 78 -10.37 -14.43 9.42
C ASP A 78 -9.23 -13.90 8.53
N LEU A 79 -9.36 -13.98 7.20
CA LEU A 79 -8.38 -13.38 6.29
C LEU A 79 -8.34 -11.85 6.41
N GLN A 80 -9.49 -11.18 6.39
CA GLN A 80 -9.56 -9.72 6.52
C GLN A 80 -9.03 -9.24 7.88
N ASP A 81 -9.37 -9.93 8.97
CA ASP A 81 -8.91 -9.58 10.33
C ASP A 81 -7.38 -9.69 10.43
N ARG A 82 -6.78 -10.75 9.85
CA ARG A 82 -5.33 -10.93 9.80
C ARG A 82 -4.63 -9.86 8.95
N LEU A 83 -5.19 -9.53 7.79
CA LEU A 83 -4.64 -8.47 6.94
C LEU A 83 -4.75 -7.10 7.63
N ALA A 84 -5.87 -6.82 8.30
CA ALA A 84 -6.12 -5.57 9.00
C ALA A 84 -5.15 -5.37 10.18
N ALA A 85 -4.82 -6.45 10.91
CA ALA A 85 -3.79 -6.42 11.95
C ALA A 85 -2.43 -5.94 11.44
N ASP A 86 -2.14 -6.19 10.16
CA ASP A 86 -0.92 -5.76 9.47
C ASP A 86 -1.13 -4.53 8.57
N GLY A 87 -2.27 -3.84 8.69
CA GLY A 87 -2.55 -2.57 8.00
C GLY A 87 -2.97 -2.69 6.54
N ALA A 88 -3.41 -3.87 6.11
CA ALA A 88 -3.92 -4.10 4.76
C ALA A 88 -5.38 -4.58 4.77
N GLU A 89 -6.05 -4.44 3.63
CA GLU A 89 -7.37 -5.01 3.40
C GLU A 89 -7.44 -5.60 1.99
N LEU A 90 -8.29 -6.60 1.82
CA LEU A 90 -8.57 -7.20 0.53
C LEU A 90 -9.83 -6.57 -0.06
N ARG A 91 -9.79 -6.17 -1.34
CA ARG A 91 -10.96 -5.63 -2.05
C ARG A 91 -11.07 -6.23 -3.44
N GLU A 92 -12.28 -6.21 -4.00
CA GLU A 92 -12.47 -6.50 -5.42
C GLU A 92 -11.91 -5.36 -6.27
N ALA A 93 -11.17 -5.72 -7.31
CA ALA A 93 -10.63 -4.78 -8.28
C ALA A 93 -10.40 -5.47 -9.64
N GLY A 94 -11.01 -4.95 -10.70
CA GLY A 94 -10.79 -5.40 -12.07
C GLY A 94 -11.07 -6.90 -12.29
N GLY A 95 -12.16 -7.42 -11.72
CA GLY A 95 -12.58 -8.82 -11.87
C GLY A 95 -11.84 -9.83 -10.98
N GLY A 96 -11.00 -9.38 -10.05
CA GLY A 96 -10.32 -10.22 -9.08
C GLY A 96 -10.16 -9.52 -7.73
N LEU A 97 -9.15 -9.94 -6.97
CA LEU A 97 -8.83 -9.36 -5.66
C LEU A 97 -7.51 -8.59 -5.71
N ALA A 98 -7.42 -7.53 -4.92
CA ALA A 98 -6.21 -6.75 -4.70
C ALA A 98 -6.07 -6.36 -3.23
N LEU A 99 -4.83 -6.25 -2.76
CA LEU A 99 -4.53 -5.71 -1.44
C LEU A 99 -4.47 -4.19 -1.53
N PHE A 100 -5.06 -3.54 -0.53
CA PHE A 100 -5.02 -2.11 -0.33
C PHE A 100 -4.45 -1.78 1.04
N CYS A 101 -3.77 -0.66 1.16
CA CYS A 101 -3.39 -0.10 2.45
C CYS A 101 -4.65 0.36 3.17
N LEU A 102 -4.89 -0.16 4.38
CA LEU A 102 -6.10 0.16 5.16
C LEU A 102 -6.18 1.66 5.52
N ARG A 103 -5.01 2.32 5.69
CA ARG A 103 -4.92 3.74 6.07
C ARG A 103 -5.05 4.68 4.88
N SER A 104 -4.31 4.45 3.80
CA SER A 104 -4.27 5.37 2.65
C SER A 104 -5.28 5.01 1.56
N GLY A 105 -5.82 3.78 1.57
CA GLY A 105 -6.65 3.27 0.48
C GLY A 105 -5.89 3.04 -0.83
N GLU A 106 -4.56 3.15 -0.83
CA GLU A 106 -3.73 2.92 -2.00
C GLU A 106 -3.63 1.42 -2.30
N ARG A 107 -3.62 1.07 -3.59
CA ARG A 107 -3.45 -0.31 -4.04
C ARG A 107 -2.00 -0.74 -3.86
N LEU A 108 -1.79 -1.85 -3.13
CA LEU A 108 -0.48 -2.42 -2.88
C LEU A 108 -0.07 -3.39 -4.00
N CYS A 109 -0.90 -4.39 -4.30
CA CYS A 109 -0.64 -5.40 -5.34
C CYS A 109 -1.92 -6.18 -5.68
N LYS A 110 -1.87 -7.04 -6.70
CA LYS A 110 -2.95 -8.01 -6.96
C LYS A 110 -2.84 -9.16 -5.97
N ALA A 111 -3.96 -9.77 -5.59
CA ALA A 111 -3.94 -10.96 -4.73
C ALA A 111 -3.24 -12.15 -5.42
N SER A 112 -3.31 -12.24 -6.74
CA SER A 112 -2.55 -13.23 -7.54
C SER A 112 -1.05 -13.15 -7.31
N ASP A 113 -0.53 -11.95 -7.02
CA ASP A 113 0.89 -11.74 -6.73
C ASP A 113 1.28 -12.36 -5.36
N MET A 114 0.29 -12.66 -4.53
CA MET A 114 0.43 -13.33 -3.24
C MET A 114 0.26 -14.86 -3.35
N GLY A 115 0.06 -15.38 -4.56
CA GLY A 115 -0.20 -16.80 -4.81
C GLY A 115 -1.64 -17.22 -4.55
N ALA A 116 -2.56 -16.28 -4.35
CA ALA A 116 -3.97 -16.55 -4.07
C ALA A 116 -4.88 -15.76 -5.00
N SER A 117 -5.60 -16.47 -5.88
CA SER A 117 -6.66 -15.87 -6.69
C SER A 117 -8.00 -15.87 -5.94
N LEU A 118 -8.90 -14.96 -6.35
CA LEU A 118 -10.30 -14.93 -5.90
C LEU A 118 -10.93 -16.32 -5.98
N ARG A 119 -10.81 -16.99 -7.14
CA ARG A 119 -11.38 -18.32 -7.35
C ARG A 119 -10.82 -19.37 -6.39
N GLN A 120 -9.51 -19.39 -6.15
CA GLN A 120 -8.89 -20.35 -5.23
C GLN A 120 -9.38 -20.14 -3.80
N LEU A 121 -9.48 -18.89 -3.35
CA LEU A 121 -9.97 -18.56 -2.01
C LEU A 121 -11.47 -18.84 -1.88
N SER A 122 -12.29 -18.53 -2.89
CA SER A 122 -13.73 -18.84 -2.86
C SER A 122 -14.01 -20.34 -2.77
N ILE A 123 -13.21 -21.17 -3.47
CA ILE A 123 -13.30 -22.63 -3.36
C ILE A 123 -12.86 -23.08 -1.96
N ARG A 124 -11.72 -22.59 -1.47
CA ARG A 124 -11.18 -22.96 -0.15
C ARG A 124 -12.11 -22.56 0.99
N PHE A 125 -12.72 -21.39 0.92
CA PHE A 125 -13.62 -20.86 1.94
C PHE A 125 -15.08 -21.25 1.71
N CYS A 126 -15.37 -22.01 0.65
CA CYS A 126 -16.71 -22.46 0.27
C CYS A 126 -17.75 -21.31 0.21
N ALA A 127 -17.31 -20.11 -0.18
CA ALA A 127 -18.15 -18.92 -0.20
C ALA A 127 -17.62 -17.89 -1.22
N PRO A 128 -18.49 -17.14 -1.92
CA PRO A 128 -18.05 -15.99 -2.70
C PRO A 128 -17.40 -14.94 -1.80
N PHE A 129 -16.58 -14.07 -2.37
CA PHE A 129 -16.02 -12.94 -1.61
C PHE A 129 -17.17 -12.07 -1.11
N PRO A 130 -17.21 -11.72 0.19
CA PRO A 130 -18.36 -11.03 0.78
C PRO A 130 -18.50 -9.57 0.32
N GLY A 131 -17.51 -9.02 -0.41
CA GLY A 131 -17.41 -7.60 -0.70
C GLY A 131 -17.16 -6.78 0.59
N PRO A 132 -16.67 -5.53 0.49
CA PRO A 132 -16.89 -4.60 1.58
C PRO A 132 -18.39 -4.24 1.66
N PRO A 133 -18.95 -3.97 2.86
CA PRO A 133 -20.22 -3.24 2.93
C PRO A 133 -20.06 -1.91 2.18
N PRO A 134 -21.11 -1.41 1.49
CA PRO A 134 -21.01 -0.19 0.71
C PRO A 134 -20.50 0.94 1.60
N ARG A 135 -19.32 1.50 1.28
CA ARG A 135 -18.89 2.77 1.85
C ARG A 135 -19.70 3.87 1.17
N ALA A 136 -20.17 4.83 1.96
CA ALA A 136 -20.80 6.04 1.43
C ALA A 136 -19.89 6.63 0.34
N PRO A 137 -20.44 7.09 -0.80
CA PRO A 137 -19.66 7.67 -1.87
C PRO A 137 -18.82 8.81 -1.30
N VAL A 138 -17.51 8.76 -1.52
CA VAL A 138 -16.67 9.95 -1.43
C VAL A 138 -17.10 10.78 -2.64
N PRO A 139 -17.62 12.01 -2.46
CA PRO A 139 -18.04 12.82 -3.59
C PRO A 139 -16.86 12.96 -4.54
N ASP A 140 -17.10 12.65 -5.81
CA ASP A 140 -16.16 12.95 -6.89
C ASP A 140 -15.78 14.43 -6.76
N ARG A 141 -14.48 14.71 -6.74
CA ARG A 141 -14.02 16.07 -6.98
C ARG A 141 -14.51 16.42 -8.38
N VAL A 142 -15.54 17.25 -8.44
CA VAL A 142 -15.88 18.01 -9.63
C VAL A 142 -14.58 18.68 -10.11
N GLU A 143 -14.14 18.29 -11.30
CA GLU A 143 -13.27 19.13 -12.11
C GLU A 143 -14.06 20.43 -12.33
N GLU A 144 -13.73 21.46 -11.55
CA GLU A 144 -14.17 22.81 -11.86
C GLU A 144 -13.38 23.22 -13.11
N ASP A 145 -14.08 23.20 -14.25
CA ASP A 145 -13.72 23.93 -15.45
C ASP A 145 -13.48 25.40 -15.07
N ILE A 146 -12.21 25.78 -15.00
CA ILE A 146 -11.82 27.20 -14.90
C ILE A 146 -12.01 27.77 -16.31
N GLU A 147 -13.19 28.34 -16.57
CA GLU A 147 -13.37 29.25 -17.71
C GLU A 147 -12.43 30.45 -17.54
N LEU A 148 -11.50 30.57 -18.48
CA LEU A 148 -10.62 31.71 -18.67
C LEU A 148 -11.47 32.95 -18.98
N PHE A 149 -11.55 33.89 -18.04
CA PHE A 149 -11.96 35.27 -18.33
C PHE A 149 -10.70 36.13 -18.38
N GLU A 150 -10.30 36.54 -19.60
CA GLU A 150 -9.28 37.57 -19.78
C GLU A 150 -9.86 38.96 -19.47
N PRO A 151 -9.06 39.89 -18.89
CA PRO A 151 -9.52 41.22 -18.54
C PRO A 151 -9.32 42.19 -19.71
N PHE A 152 -10.38 42.93 -20.08
CA PHE A 152 -10.29 44.30 -20.61
C PHE A 152 -11.49 45.11 -20.15
#